data_AF-A0A522GNF4-F1
#
_entry.id   AF-A0A522GNF4-F1
#
_cell.length_a   1.000
_cell.length_b   1.000
_cell.length_c   1.000
_cell.angle_alpha   90.00
_cell.angle_beta   90.00
_cell.angle_gamma   90.00
#
_symmetry.space_group_name_H-M   'P 1'
#
loop_
_entity.id
_entity.type
_entity.pdbx_description
1 polymer ?
#
loop_
_entity_poly.entity_id
_entity_poly.type
_entity_poly.pdbx_seq_one_letter_code
_entity_poly.pdbx_strand_id
1 'polypeptide(L)'
;MDEEALTDLFARLGARDPEQWARSEILEGIPQLARFLFLRQAWKLIVSEDDRTWIRDHVSTDRNAPGGAISSALARLLAQGASESDLTTVVRVMQWQLLTGLCYLLDDPGNLEQEVSSIAWRLFEVDGNEQPIAVLGGLHESVLDTDPTRRGMQA
;
A
#
# COMPACT_ATOMS: atom_id res chain seq x y z
N MET A 1 13.76 10.58 -19.89
CA MET A 1 12.42 11.13 -20.19
C MET A 1 12.43 12.57 -19.74
N ASP A 2 11.74 13.48 -20.42
CA ASP A 2 11.59 14.87 -19.93
C ASP A 2 10.34 14.99 -19.02
N GLU A 3 10.17 16.16 -18.39
CA GLU A 3 9.08 16.42 -17.44
C GLU A 3 7.69 16.29 -18.10
N GLU A 4 7.55 16.71 -19.35
CA GLU A 4 6.29 16.62 -20.11
C GLU A 4 5.90 15.16 -20.35
N ALA A 5 6.82 14.35 -20.88
CA ALA A 5 6.55 12.93 -21.11
C ALA A 5 6.32 12.14 -19.81
N LEU A 6 6.97 12.51 -18.70
CA LEU A 6 6.70 11.94 -17.38
C LEU A 6 5.32 12.32 -16.87
N THR A 7 4.92 13.59 -17.01
CA THR A 7 3.59 14.08 -16.62
C THR A 7 2.50 13.28 -17.33
N ASP A 8 2.62 13.11 -18.65
CA ASP A 8 1.71 12.29 -19.45
C ASP A 8 1.68 10.82 -19.01
N LEU A 9 2.82 10.28 -18.58
CA LEU A 9 2.89 8.92 -18.06
C LEU A 9 2.16 8.80 -16.71
N PHE A 10 2.42 9.69 -15.75
CA PHE A 10 1.73 9.69 -14.46
C PHE A 10 0.22 9.87 -14.61
N ALA A 11 -0.22 10.76 -15.51
CA ALA A 11 -1.64 10.96 -15.81
C ALA A 11 -2.30 9.68 -16.32
N ARG A 12 -1.67 8.98 -17.27
CA ARG A 12 -2.15 7.68 -17.78
C ARG A 12 -2.16 6.59 -16.72
N LEU A 13 -1.22 6.63 -15.78
CA LEU A 13 -1.16 5.69 -14.66
C LEU A 13 -2.15 6.03 -13.52
N GLY A 14 -2.79 7.19 -13.59
CA GLY A 14 -3.88 7.61 -12.72
C GLY A 14 -3.45 8.44 -11.51
N ALA A 15 -2.26 9.05 -11.54
CA ALA A 15 -1.79 9.94 -10.49
C ALA A 15 -2.72 11.15 -10.32
N ARG A 16 -2.84 11.65 -9.08
CA ARG A 16 -3.71 12.79 -8.75
C ARG A 16 -3.11 14.13 -9.19
N ASP A 17 -1.80 14.27 -9.07
CA ASP A 17 -1.02 15.46 -9.43
C ASP A 17 0.18 15.04 -10.30
N PRO A 18 -0.06 14.64 -11.57
CA PRO A 18 0.98 14.11 -12.45
C PRO A 18 2.20 15.04 -12.60
N GLU A 19 1.96 16.36 -12.64
CA GLU A 19 2.98 17.40 -12.76
C GLU A 19 3.91 17.41 -11.55
N GLN A 20 3.37 17.32 -10.33
CA GLN A 20 4.19 17.27 -9.12
C GLN A 20 5.11 16.04 -9.10
N TRP A 21 4.59 14.86 -9.44
CA TRP A 21 5.38 13.63 -9.51
C TRP A 21 6.50 13.73 -10.55
N ALA A 22 6.18 14.21 -11.76
CA ALA A 22 7.16 14.38 -12.83
C ALA A 22 8.24 15.40 -12.49
N ARG A 23 7.84 16.56 -11.94
CA ARG A 23 8.77 17.62 -11.54
C ARG A 23 9.75 17.14 -10.47
N SER A 24 9.27 16.43 -9.44
CA SER A 24 10.15 15.91 -8.39
C SER A 24 11.13 14.86 -8.93
N GLU A 25 10.74 14.03 -9.89
CA GLU A 25 11.67 13.10 -10.55
C GLU A 25 12.82 13.84 -11.26
N ILE A 26 12.48 14.89 -12.02
CA ILE A 26 13.45 15.64 -12.83
C ILE A 26 14.32 16.57 -11.97
N LEU A 27 13.73 17.30 -11.03
CA LEU A 27 14.44 18.34 -10.27
C LEU A 27 15.11 17.82 -9.00
N GLU A 28 14.55 16.80 -8.36
CA GLU A 28 15.05 16.27 -7.07
C GLU A 28 15.79 14.94 -7.25
N GLY A 29 15.69 14.31 -8.42
CA GLY A 29 16.34 13.01 -8.70
C GLY A 29 15.75 11.85 -7.90
N ILE A 30 14.52 11.99 -7.44
CA ILE A 30 13.78 10.95 -6.71
C ILE A 30 13.15 9.99 -7.72
N PRO A 31 13.22 8.65 -7.54
CA PRO A 31 12.59 7.68 -8.45
C PRO A 31 11.07 7.65 -8.27
N GLN A 32 10.39 8.74 -8.65
CA GLN A 32 8.97 8.97 -8.40
C GLN A 32 8.08 7.99 -9.16
N LEU A 33 8.45 7.63 -10.39
CA LEU A 33 7.71 6.64 -11.18
C LEU A 33 7.71 5.28 -10.47
N ALA A 34 8.86 4.87 -9.94
CA ALA A 34 9.00 3.62 -9.19
C ALA A 34 8.20 3.67 -7.88
N ARG A 35 8.29 4.78 -7.11
CA ARG A 35 7.49 4.99 -5.89
C ARG A 35 5.99 4.89 -6.16
N PHE A 36 5.51 5.61 -7.17
CA PHE A 36 4.10 5.62 -7.55
C PHE A 36 3.62 4.23 -7.98
N LEU A 37 4.39 3.54 -8.83
CA LEU A 37 4.03 2.20 -9.29
C LEU A 37 4.00 1.19 -8.14
N PHE A 38 4.98 1.21 -7.24
CA PHE A 38 5.00 0.33 -6.07
C PHE A 38 3.74 0.52 -5.21
N LEU A 39 3.44 1.77 -4.83
CA LEU A 39 2.28 2.08 -3.99
C LEU A 39 0.96 1.75 -4.69
N ARG A 40 0.85 2.04 -5.99
CA ARG A 40 -0.32 1.67 -6.79
C ARG A 40 -0.54 0.17 -6.82
N GLN A 41 0.52 -0.63 -6.89
CA GLN A 41 0.42 -2.09 -6.85
C GLN A 41 0.10 -2.58 -5.44
N ALA A 42 0.66 -1.97 -4.39
CA ALA A 42 0.34 -2.29 -3.00
C ALA A 42 -1.14 -2.03 -2.67
N TRP A 43 -1.72 -0.94 -3.18
CA TRP A 43 -3.14 -0.63 -3.01
C TRP A 43 -4.07 -1.68 -3.62
N LYS A 44 -3.63 -2.42 -4.65
CA LYS A 44 -4.43 -3.53 -5.22
C LYS A 44 -4.50 -4.76 -4.31
N LEU A 45 -3.64 -4.83 -3.29
CA LEU A 45 -3.67 -5.89 -2.27
C LEU A 45 -4.64 -5.57 -1.12
N ILE A 46 -5.07 -4.31 -1.02
CA ILE A 46 -6.02 -3.85 -0.01
C ILE A 46 -7.43 -4.09 -0.53
N VAL A 47 -8.35 -4.54 0.35
CA VAL A 47 -9.75 -4.73 -0.02
C VAL A 47 -10.35 -3.41 -0.51
N SER A 48 -11.05 -3.46 -1.64
CA SER A 48 -11.75 -2.28 -2.16
C SER A 48 -12.94 -1.94 -1.27
N GLU A 49 -13.26 -0.65 -1.13
CA GLU A 49 -14.40 -0.15 -0.34
C GLU A 49 -15.74 -0.75 -0.86
N ASP A 50 -15.83 -0.95 -2.16
CA ASP A 50 -17.04 -1.44 -2.83
C ASP A 50 -17.04 -2.97 -3.04
N ASP A 51 -15.93 -3.65 -2.70
CA ASP A 51 -15.81 -5.09 -2.88
C ASP A 51 -16.21 -5.85 -1.61
N ARG A 52 -17.27 -6.65 -1.72
CA ARG A 52 -17.78 -7.51 -0.64
C ARG A 52 -17.53 -8.99 -0.90
N THR A 53 -16.96 -9.36 -2.04
CA THR A 53 -16.74 -10.77 -2.37
C THR A 53 -15.72 -11.40 -1.43
N TRP A 54 -14.75 -10.62 -0.93
CA TRP A 54 -13.78 -11.10 0.07
C TRP A 54 -14.44 -11.71 1.30
N ILE A 55 -15.58 -11.20 1.77
CA ILE A 55 -16.29 -11.75 2.94
C ILE A 55 -16.78 -13.16 2.61
N ARG A 56 -17.43 -13.31 1.45
CA ARG A 56 -17.98 -14.59 1.00
C ARG A 56 -16.87 -15.63 0.81
N ASP A 57 -15.77 -15.22 0.18
CA ASP A 57 -14.62 -16.08 -0.07
C ASP A 57 -14.05 -16.59 1.25
N HIS A 58 -13.91 -15.71 2.25
CA HIS A 58 -13.34 -16.05 3.56
C HIS A 58 -14.28 -16.82 4.50
N VAL A 59 -15.61 -16.66 4.37
CA VAL A 59 -16.57 -17.49 5.13
C VAL A 59 -16.46 -18.96 4.73
N SER A 60 -16.09 -19.25 3.48
CA SER A 60 -15.94 -20.62 2.96
C SER A 60 -14.59 -21.28 3.22
N THR A 61 -13.61 -20.53 3.76
CA THR A 61 -12.25 -21.03 4.00
C THR A 61 -12.21 -22.18 5.02
N ASP A 62 -11.32 -23.15 4.78
CA ASP A 62 -11.02 -24.21 5.76
C ASP A 62 -10.52 -23.59 7.07
N ARG A 63 -11.22 -23.89 8.16
CA ARG A 63 -10.96 -23.35 9.50
C ARG A 63 -9.63 -23.81 10.08
N ASN A 64 -9.07 -24.91 9.56
CA ASN A 64 -7.79 -25.47 10.03
C ASN A 64 -6.59 -24.96 9.22
N ALA A 65 -6.80 -24.25 8.12
CA ALA A 65 -5.72 -23.63 7.35
C ALA A 65 -5.15 -22.39 8.07
N PRO A 66 -3.91 -21.96 7.77
CA PRO A 66 -3.40 -20.67 8.24
C PRO A 66 -4.37 -19.52 7.92
N GLY A 67 -4.76 -18.76 8.95
CA GLY A 67 -5.76 -17.69 8.80
C GLY A 67 -7.22 -18.14 8.78
N GLY A 68 -7.51 -19.45 8.77
CA GLY A 68 -8.87 -20.02 8.69
C GLY A 68 -9.83 -19.63 9.83
N ALA A 69 -9.30 -19.13 10.95
CA ALA A 69 -10.09 -18.58 12.05
C ALA A 69 -11.02 -17.44 11.62
N ILE A 70 -10.67 -16.71 10.54
CA ILE A 70 -11.49 -15.63 9.97
C ILE A 70 -12.88 -16.10 9.52
N SER A 71 -13.00 -17.33 9.00
CA SER A 71 -14.29 -17.89 8.55
C SER A 71 -15.30 -17.90 9.71
N SER A 72 -14.89 -18.44 10.86
CA SER A 72 -15.78 -18.53 12.03
C SER A 72 -16.04 -17.17 12.68
N ALA A 73 -15.07 -16.25 12.65
CA ALA A 73 -15.26 -14.90 13.16
C ALA A 73 -16.28 -14.11 12.31
N LEU A 74 -16.13 -14.10 10.99
CA LEU A 74 -17.05 -13.44 10.06
C LEU A 74 -18.46 -14.03 10.19
N ALA A 75 -18.61 -15.35 10.21
CA ALA A 75 -19.91 -16.00 10.36
C ALA A 75 -20.64 -15.57 11.65
N ARG A 76 -19.92 -15.46 12.77
CA ARG A 76 -20.51 -14.97 14.03
C ARG A 76 -20.88 -13.49 13.97
N LEU A 77 -20.03 -12.63 13.41
CA LEU A 77 -20.31 -11.19 13.30
C LEU A 77 -21.54 -10.93 12.42
N LEU A 78 -21.62 -11.60 11.27
CA LEU A 78 -22.78 -11.51 10.38
C LEU A 78 -24.06 -12.04 11.05
N ALA A 79 -23.98 -13.14 11.79
CA ALA A 79 -25.12 -13.68 12.54
C ALA A 79 -25.62 -12.74 13.66
N GLN A 80 -24.76 -11.84 14.15
CA GLN A 80 -25.12 -10.81 15.13
C GLN A 80 -25.58 -9.50 14.47
N GLY A 81 -25.69 -9.46 13.14
CA GLY A 81 -26.21 -8.31 12.40
C GLY A 81 -25.17 -7.24 12.06
N ALA A 82 -23.87 -7.53 12.16
CA ALA A 82 -22.84 -6.64 11.63
C ALA A 82 -23.03 -6.45 10.12
N SER A 83 -22.95 -5.20 9.64
CA SER A 83 -23.08 -4.95 8.20
C SER A 83 -21.79 -5.35 7.48
N GLU A 84 -21.93 -5.94 6.29
CA GLU A 84 -20.77 -6.17 5.42
C GLU A 84 -20.01 -4.87 5.16
N SER A 85 -20.77 -3.75 5.03
CA SER A 85 -20.28 -2.37 4.89
C SER A 85 -19.17 -2.06 5.88
N ASP A 86 -19.54 -2.11 7.16
CA ASP A 86 -18.68 -1.74 8.29
C ASP A 86 -17.51 -2.71 8.43
N LEU A 87 -17.74 -4.01 8.21
CA LEU A 87 -16.68 -5.01 8.27
C LEU A 87 -15.57 -4.73 7.25
N THR A 88 -15.91 -4.32 6.03
CA THR A 88 -14.89 -3.95 5.03
C THR A 88 -14.24 -2.63 5.37
N THR A 89 -14.96 -1.65 5.92
CA THR A 89 -14.34 -0.41 6.41
C THR A 89 -13.27 -0.74 7.45
N VAL A 90 -13.58 -1.57 8.44
CA VAL A 90 -12.63 -2.00 9.47
C VAL A 90 -11.43 -2.70 8.84
N VAL A 91 -11.64 -3.71 7.99
CA VAL A 91 -10.54 -4.47 7.37
C VAL A 91 -9.67 -3.56 6.50
N ARG A 92 -10.28 -2.71 5.68
CA ARG A 92 -9.56 -1.78 4.80
C ARG A 92 -8.71 -0.79 5.59
N VAL A 93 -9.25 -0.24 6.69
CA VAL A 93 -8.51 0.66 7.59
C VAL A 93 -7.30 -0.04 8.20
N MET A 94 -7.49 -1.25 8.71
CA MET A 94 -6.39 -2.03 9.28
C MET A 94 -5.32 -2.38 8.24
N GLN A 95 -5.70 -2.73 7.02
CA GLN A 95 -4.77 -3.03 5.93
C GLN A 95 -3.98 -1.82 5.46
N TRP A 96 -4.63 -0.65 5.34
CA TRP A 96 -3.92 0.59 5.04
C TRP A 96 -2.96 1.00 6.16
N GLN A 97 -3.36 0.87 7.43
CA GLN A 97 -2.46 1.12 8.56
C GLN A 97 -1.23 0.22 8.50
N LEU A 98 -1.43 -1.06 8.18
CA LEU A 98 -0.32 -2.01 7.98
C LEU A 98 0.58 -1.58 6.81
N LEU A 99 0.01 -1.24 5.65
CA LEU A 99 0.78 -0.76 4.49
C LEU A 99 1.60 0.48 4.86
N THR A 100 0.99 1.43 5.55
CA THR A 100 1.65 2.66 5.99
C THR A 100 2.78 2.36 6.97
N GLY A 101 2.54 1.48 7.96
CA GLY A 101 3.56 1.06 8.92
C GLY A 101 4.74 0.34 8.26
N LEU A 102 4.50 -0.51 7.26
CA LEU A 102 5.56 -1.14 6.48
C LEU A 102 6.37 -0.11 5.68
N CYS A 103 5.71 0.90 5.10
CA CYS A 103 6.40 1.99 4.40
C CYS A 103 7.27 2.82 5.35
N TYR A 104 6.81 3.07 6.58
CA TYR A 104 7.64 3.71 7.62
C TYR A 104 8.84 2.84 8.00
N LEU A 105 8.63 1.54 8.20
CA LEU A 105 9.69 0.60 8.61
C LEU A 105 10.84 0.53 7.59
N LEU A 106 10.56 0.75 6.31
CA LEU A 106 11.56 0.80 5.25
C LEU A 106 12.47 2.04 5.32
N ASP A 107 12.00 3.13 5.94
CA ASP A 107 12.80 4.35 6.13
C ASP A 107 13.45 4.38 7.51
N ASP A 108 12.72 3.91 8.54
CA ASP A 108 13.12 3.90 9.94
C ASP A 108 12.80 2.53 10.62
N PRO A 109 13.80 1.74 11.06
CA PRO A 109 13.62 0.59 11.95
C PRO A 109 12.64 0.74 13.12
N GLY A 110 12.52 1.98 13.61
CA GLY A 110 12.09 2.25 14.97
C GLY A 110 13.17 1.97 16.01
N ASN A 111 12.74 1.71 17.24
CA ASN A 111 13.64 1.47 18.36
C ASN A 111 14.10 0.01 18.37
N LEU A 112 15.28 -0.24 17.83
CA LEU A 112 15.96 -1.53 17.94
C LEU A 112 16.77 -1.64 19.24
N GLU A 113 17.01 -2.88 19.67
CA GLU A 113 17.97 -3.17 20.74
C GLU A 113 19.38 -2.69 20.37
N GLN A 114 20.18 -2.30 21.38
CA GLN A 114 21.48 -1.67 21.17
C GLN A 114 22.41 -2.54 20.31
N GLU A 115 22.37 -3.85 20.54
CA GLU A 115 23.18 -4.88 19.86
C GLU A 115 22.91 -4.94 18.35
N VAL A 116 21.74 -4.48 17.89
CA VAL A 116 21.31 -4.53 16.49
C VAL A 116 20.94 -3.15 15.93
N SER A 117 21.30 -2.07 16.63
CA SER A 117 21.01 -0.67 16.27
C SER A 117 21.57 -0.21 14.91
N SER A 118 22.44 -1.00 14.29
CA SER A 118 23.01 -0.73 12.96
C SER A 118 22.20 -1.34 11.80
N ILE A 119 21.20 -2.17 12.09
CA ILE A 119 20.36 -2.78 11.04
C ILE A 119 19.46 -1.71 10.43
N ALA A 120 19.35 -1.73 9.10
CA ALA A 120 18.45 -0.87 8.34
C ALA A 120 17.77 -1.68 7.22
N TRP A 121 16.60 -1.21 6.81
CA TRP A 121 15.81 -1.75 5.70
C TRP A 121 15.80 -0.69 4.61
N ARG A 122 15.71 -1.12 3.35
CA ARG A 122 15.51 -0.24 2.20
C ARG A 122 14.81 -1.04 1.11
N LEU A 123 14.01 -0.34 0.30
CA LEU A 123 13.48 -0.85 -0.96
C LEU A 123 14.28 -0.24 -2.11
N PHE A 124 14.58 -1.04 -3.13
CA PHE A 124 15.31 -0.62 -4.31
C PHE A 124 14.55 -0.97 -5.58
N GLU A 125 14.62 -0.09 -6.58
CA GLU A 125 14.41 -0.46 -7.97
C GLU A 125 15.63 -1.27 -8.43
N VAL A 126 15.38 -2.33 -9.19
CA VAL A 126 16.43 -3.21 -9.71
C VAL A 126 16.43 -3.23 -11.23
N ASP A 127 17.60 -3.40 -11.82
CA ASP A 127 17.74 -3.62 -13.26
C ASP A 127 17.45 -5.08 -13.67
N GLY A 128 17.62 -5.39 -14.96
CA GLY A 128 17.41 -6.74 -15.50
C GLY A 128 18.38 -7.81 -14.98
N ASN A 129 19.42 -7.43 -14.24
CA ASN A 129 20.38 -8.32 -13.58
C ASN A 129 20.19 -8.33 -12.05
N GLU A 130 19.04 -7.87 -11.57
CA GLU A 130 18.68 -7.76 -10.15
C GLU A 130 19.62 -6.84 -9.35
N GLN A 131 20.33 -5.93 -10.02
CA GLN A 131 21.19 -4.97 -9.34
C GLN A 131 20.40 -3.73 -8.94
N PRO A 132 20.57 -3.22 -7.70
CA PRO A 132 19.87 -2.02 -7.24
C PRO A 132 20.35 -0.78 -8.00
N ILE A 133 19.41 -0.02 -8.56
CA ILE A 133 19.70 1.19 -9.35
C ILE A 133 19.16 2.48 -8.73
N ALA A 134 18.15 2.39 -7.86
CA ALA A 134 17.61 3.55 -7.14
C ALA A 134 16.98 3.12 -5.80
N VAL A 135 17.13 3.94 -4.76
CA VAL A 135 16.47 3.75 -3.46
C VAL A 135 15.05 4.32 -3.53
N LEU A 136 14.06 3.51 -3.17
CA LEU A 136 12.67 3.95 -3.00
C LEU A 136 12.47 4.34 -1.52
N GLY A 137 12.88 5.56 -1.18
CA GLY A 137 12.65 6.14 0.15
C GLY A 137 11.38 7.00 0.20
N GLY A 138 10.92 7.31 1.42
CA GLY A 138 9.81 8.24 1.66
C GLY A 138 8.45 7.73 1.20
N LEU A 139 8.28 6.40 1.04
CA LEU A 139 7.03 5.81 0.55
C LEU A 139 5.84 6.17 1.46
N HIS A 140 6.08 6.28 2.76
CA HIS A 140 5.08 6.59 3.77
C HIS A 140 4.42 7.97 3.53
N GLU A 141 5.14 8.91 2.93
CA GLU A 141 4.64 10.25 2.62
C GLU A 141 3.56 10.25 1.53
N SER A 142 3.52 9.20 0.70
CA SER A 142 2.67 9.16 -0.50
C SER A 142 1.61 8.06 -0.48
N VAL A 143 1.49 7.28 0.61
CA VAL A 143 0.53 6.16 0.70
C VAL A 143 -0.90 6.66 0.50
N LEU A 144 -1.31 7.73 1.19
CA LEU A 144 -2.66 8.27 1.05
C LEU A 144 -2.90 8.95 -0.31
N ASP A 145 -1.89 9.63 -0.85
CA ASP A 145 -2.00 10.32 -2.15
C ASP A 145 -2.19 9.35 -3.33
N THR A 146 -1.82 8.09 -3.12
CA THR A 146 -1.98 7.00 -4.10
C THR A 146 -3.21 6.13 -3.86
N ASP A 147 -4.08 6.47 -2.90
CA ASP A 147 -5.34 5.76 -2.67
C ASP A 147 -6.25 5.84 -3.91
N PRO A 148 -6.64 4.71 -4.51
CA PRO A 148 -7.45 4.68 -5.73
C PRO A 148 -8.85 5.30 -5.56
N THR A 149 -9.37 5.37 -4.33
CA THR A 149 -10.70 5.94 -4.04
C THR A 149 -10.71 7.46 -4.07
N ARG A 150 -9.55 8.11 -3.92
CA ARG A 150 -9.35 9.57 -3.91
C ARG A 150 -10.11 10.32 -2.80
N ARG A 151 -10.79 9.62 -1.89
CA ARG A 151 -11.55 10.24 -0.80
C ARG A 151 -10.66 10.61 0.38
N GLY A 152 -9.43 10.08 0.44
CA GLY A 152 -8.68 10.01 1.68
C GLY A 152 -9.42 9.10 2.65
N MET A 153 -8.71 8.45 3.56
CA MET A 153 -9.36 7.63 4.57
C MET A 153 -9.98 8.53 5.62
N GLN A 154 -11.10 9.18 5.25
CA GLN A 154 -11.88 10.04 6.13
C GLN A 154 -12.51 9.12 7.18
N ALA A 155 -12.06 9.31 8.43
CA ALA A 155 -12.75 8.82 9.61
C ALA A 155 -14.01 9.65 9.87
#